data_AF-A0A139XS08-F1
#
_entry.id   AF-A0A139XS08-F1
#
_cell.length_a   1.000
_cell.length_b   1.000
_cell.length_c   1.000
_cell.angle_alpha   90.00
_cell.angle_beta   90.00
_cell.angle_gamma   90.00
#
_symmetry.space_group_name_H-M   'P 1'
#
loop_
_entity.id
_entity.type
_entity.pdbx_description
1 polymer ?
#
loop_
_entity_poly.entity_id
_entity_poly.type
_entity_poly.pdbx_seq_one_letter_code
_entity_poly.pdbx_strand_id
1 'polypeptide(L)'
;MVVLLQGRPCEAFFFSTFSAGSAGTVGRGVGKKGPGGVQQLLGNEEAKRESVKTIIRFLCYSGFPQQLSPKIFVAPPRNLLVEIWNHLLRRACDDSVQVTNENANEEVPRLFKELGYPLTIAKSSMQAPNSAHQWPLHLHALSWLCELLIYESEVFSRDPLLNPAIEKKDALSAGAVVGEEMISRMLLHYYPQSGNGRDLTHLQQSLHSRLQRDVEQLESSIASRERQLARAQQELRRISAELEANAALPPEIDRLCGDLEKLKDGIKQQRSASEQQEKEIDAKQSRRNALQSEIRQVAAETQQLDAQVKEQGQSRSGENS
;
A
#
# COMPACT_ATOMS: atom_id res chain seq x y z
N MET A 1 26.95 -0.40 -28.39
CA MET A 1 27.62 0.81 -27.86
C MET A 1 26.57 1.90 -27.93
N VAL A 2 25.76 2.03 -26.90
CA VAL A 2 24.65 2.99 -26.83
C VAL A 2 25.21 4.20 -26.12
N VAL A 3 25.41 5.28 -26.85
CA VAL A 3 25.91 6.54 -26.30
C VAL A 3 24.81 7.11 -25.41
N LEU A 4 25.05 7.08 -24.10
CA LEU A 4 24.21 7.72 -23.09
C LEU A 4 24.11 9.22 -23.40
N LEU A 5 22.94 9.64 -23.88
CA LEU A 5 22.64 11.03 -24.15
C LEU A 5 22.71 11.83 -22.85
N GLN A 6 23.64 12.79 -22.82
CA GLN A 6 23.80 13.73 -21.74
C GLN A 6 22.55 14.59 -21.53
N GLY A 7 22.26 14.83 -20.25
CA GLY A 7 21.01 15.34 -19.74
C GLY A 7 20.59 16.72 -20.25
N ARG A 8 19.27 16.85 -20.42
CA ARG A 8 18.50 18.07 -20.18
C ARG A 8 17.17 17.67 -19.52
N PRO A 9 16.78 18.25 -18.37
CA PRO A 9 15.53 17.91 -17.71
C PRO A 9 14.40 18.73 -18.33
N CYS A 10 13.21 18.14 -18.54
CA CYS A 10 11.91 18.85 -18.60
C CYS A 10 10.75 17.84 -18.72
N GLU A 11 10.30 17.30 -17.59
CA GLU A 11 9.20 16.32 -17.47
C GLU A 11 7.78 16.86 -17.75
N ALA A 12 7.60 18.16 -18.08
CA ALA A 12 6.28 18.79 -17.98
C ALA A 12 5.44 18.90 -19.26
N PHE A 13 5.96 18.56 -20.45
CA PHE A 13 5.26 18.88 -21.72
C PHE A 13 4.52 17.71 -22.40
N PHE A 14 4.79 16.45 -22.06
CA PHE A 14 4.27 15.29 -22.80
C PHE A 14 3.01 14.62 -22.19
N PHE A 15 2.57 15.03 -20.99
CA PHE A 15 1.47 14.38 -20.28
C PHE A 15 0.07 14.52 -20.91
N SER A 16 -0.10 15.35 -21.95
CA SER A 16 -1.44 15.66 -22.48
C SER A 16 -1.94 14.72 -23.59
N THR A 17 -1.15 13.77 -24.11
CA THR A 17 -1.54 13.07 -25.36
C THR A 17 -1.54 11.55 -25.36
N PHE A 18 -1.13 10.87 -24.28
CA PHE A 18 -1.37 9.42 -24.19
C PHE A 18 -2.76 9.15 -23.59
N SER A 19 -3.79 9.24 -24.43
CA SER A 19 -5.07 8.59 -24.15
C SER A 19 -4.88 7.09 -24.33
N ALA A 20 -5.09 6.33 -23.26
CA ALA A 20 -5.09 4.88 -23.25
C ALA A 20 -6.21 4.35 -24.15
N GLY A 21 -5.88 4.10 -25.42
CA GLY A 21 -6.79 3.56 -26.43
C GLY A 21 -6.46 2.11 -26.78
N SER A 22 -7.17 1.19 -26.14
CA SER A 22 -7.48 -0.19 -26.57
C SER A 22 -6.31 -1.15 -26.86
N ALA A 23 -5.99 -1.97 -25.84
CA ALA A 23 -5.36 -3.26 -26.02
C ALA A 23 -6.35 -4.22 -26.71
N GLY A 24 -6.37 -4.19 -28.05
CA GLY A 24 -7.05 -5.18 -28.88
C GLY A 24 -6.15 -6.41 -29.06
N THR A 25 -6.55 -7.53 -28.47
CA THR A 25 -5.98 -8.87 -28.68
C THR A 25 -5.87 -9.20 -30.18
N VAL A 26 -4.66 -9.22 -30.73
CA VAL A 26 -4.40 -9.73 -32.08
C VAL A 26 -4.16 -11.23 -31.98
N GLY A 27 -5.20 -11.99 -32.28
CA GLY A 27 -5.12 -13.43 -32.51
C GLY A 27 -4.22 -13.75 -33.69
N ARG A 28 -3.46 -14.84 -33.54
CA ARG A 28 -2.71 -15.51 -34.62
C ARG A 28 -3.65 -15.79 -35.80
N GLY A 29 -3.35 -15.17 -36.94
CA GLY A 29 -3.98 -15.46 -38.22
C GLY A 29 -2.99 -15.20 -39.34
N VAL A 30 -2.27 -16.25 -39.74
CA VAL A 30 -1.43 -16.26 -40.95
C VAL A 30 -2.35 -16.06 -42.15
N GLY A 31 -2.29 -14.89 -42.76
CA GLY A 31 -3.01 -14.55 -43.98
C GLY A 31 -2.19 -13.60 -44.84
N LYS A 32 -1.58 -14.14 -45.89
CA LYS A 32 -0.90 -13.36 -46.94
C LYS A 32 -1.86 -12.30 -47.49
N LYS A 33 -1.66 -11.03 -47.13
CA LYS A 33 -2.28 -9.88 -47.81
C LYS A 33 -1.21 -9.17 -48.61
N GLY A 34 -1.48 -9.00 -49.91
CA GLY A 34 -0.59 -8.34 -50.87
C GLY A 34 -0.38 -6.84 -50.58
N PRO A 35 0.32 -6.12 -51.49
CA PRO A 35 0.87 -4.77 -51.26
C PRO A 35 -0.16 -3.67 -50.88
N GLY A 36 -1.46 -3.93 -51.05
CA GLY A 36 -2.52 -2.93 -50.84
C GLY A 36 -2.78 -2.52 -49.38
N GLY A 37 -2.41 -3.35 -48.38
CA GLY A 37 -2.63 -3.02 -46.96
C GLY A 37 -1.70 -1.91 -46.44
N VAL A 38 -0.46 -1.87 -46.94
CA VAL A 38 0.52 -0.83 -46.60
C VAL A 38 0.16 0.51 -47.26
N GLN A 39 -0.34 0.48 -48.49
CA GLN A 39 -0.82 1.67 -49.19
C GLN A 39 -2.06 2.31 -48.55
N GLN A 40 -2.93 1.51 -47.90
CA GLN A 40 -4.04 2.06 -47.10
C GLN A 40 -3.58 2.76 -45.82
N LEU A 41 -2.52 2.29 -45.15
CA LEU A 41 -1.93 2.95 -43.98
C LEU A 41 -1.28 4.30 -44.34
N LEU A 42 -0.68 4.40 -45.52
CA LEU A 42 0.01 5.61 -46.00
C LEU A 42 -0.95 6.63 -46.65
N GLY A 43 -2.17 6.21 -47.00
CA GLY A 43 -3.13 7.02 -47.76
C GLY A 43 -4.06 7.91 -46.94
N ASN A 44 -4.15 7.73 -45.62
CA ASN A 44 -5.10 8.47 -44.79
C ASN A 44 -4.59 9.90 -44.49
N GLU A 45 -5.31 10.92 -44.95
CA GLU A 45 -4.97 12.34 -44.75
C GLU A 45 -4.90 12.75 -43.26
N GLU A 46 -5.67 12.09 -42.40
CA GLU A 46 -5.59 12.27 -40.95
C GLU A 46 -4.26 11.76 -40.38
N ALA A 47 -3.82 10.57 -40.80
CA ALA A 47 -2.57 9.96 -40.35
C ALA A 47 -1.35 10.75 -40.84
N LYS A 48 -1.40 11.29 -42.08
CA LYS A 48 -0.37 12.20 -42.60
C LYS A 48 -0.27 13.47 -41.77
N ARG A 49 -1.41 14.10 -41.44
CA ARG A 49 -1.44 15.30 -40.62
C ARG A 49 -0.88 15.05 -39.21
N GLU A 50 -1.19 13.91 -38.60
CA GLU A 50 -0.65 13.57 -37.29
C GLU A 50 0.86 13.28 -37.33
N SER A 51 1.31 12.56 -38.36
CA SER A 51 2.75 12.32 -38.61
C SER A 51 3.53 13.63 -38.71
N VAL A 52 3.01 14.61 -39.47
CA VAL A 52 3.63 15.94 -39.58
C VAL A 52 3.69 16.66 -38.23
N LYS A 53 2.65 16.58 -37.40
CA LYS A 53 2.67 17.17 -36.05
C LYS A 53 3.73 16.52 -35.17
N THR A 54 3.81 15.19 -35.16
CA THR A 54 4.79 14.44 -34.37
C THR A 54 6.21 14.82 -34.77
N ILE A 55 6.50 14.84 -36.08
CA ILE A 55 7.80 15.23 -36.62
C ILE A 55 8.16 16.66 -36.22
N ILE A 56 7.26 17.64 -36.41
CA ILE A 56 7.53 19.04 -36.05
C ILE A 56 7.77 19.18 -34.55
N ARG A 57 6.93 18.57 -33.71
CA ARG A 57 7.10 18.61 -32.25
C ARG A 57 8.46 18.07 -31.84
N PHE A 58 8.85 16.93 -32.39
CA PHE A 58 10.14 16.31 -32.06
C PHE A 58 11.34 17.12 -32.59
N LEU A 59 11.27 17.65 -33.81
CA LEU A 59 12.36 18.46 -34.38
C LEU A 59 12.54 19.77 -33.61
N CYS A 60 11.46 20.41 -33.17
CA CYS A 60 11.54 21.57 -32.28
C CYS A 60 12.15 21.20 -30.91
N TYR A 61 11.72 20.09 -30.31
CA TYR A 61 12.26 19.61 -29.04
C TYR A 61 13.76 19.26 -29.11
N SER A 62 14.16 18.61 -30.19
CA SER A 62 15.54 18.16 -30.43
C SER A 62 16.47 19.26 -30.94
N GLY A 63 16.02 20.53 -30.99
CA GLY A 63 16.86 21.67 -31.34
C GLY A 63 17.30 21.70 -32.80
N PHE A 64 16.44 21.25 -33.72
CA PHE A 64 16.70 21.38 -35.16
C PHE A 64 16.89 22.87 -35.53
N PRO A 65 17.91 23.24 -36.32
CA PRO A 65 18.32 24.64 -36.50
C PRO A 65 17.31 25.51 -37.26
N GLN A 66 16.41 24.91 -38.04
CA GLN A 66 15.42 25.65 -38.83
C GLN A 66 14.02 25.60 -38.19
N GLN A 67 13.29 26.72 -38.25
CA GLN A 67 11.90 26.77 -37.84
C GLN A 67 11.01 26.10 -38.89
N LEU A 68 10.33 25.04 -38.50
CA LEU A 68 9.51 24.25 -39.41
C LEU A 68 8.03 24.57 -39.23
N SER A 69 7.35 24.87 -40.34
CA SER A 69 5.89 25.02 -40.38
C SER A 69 5.24 23.80 -41.06
N PRO A 70 4.00 23.42 -40.69
CA PRO A 70 3.28 22.30 -41.32
C PRO A 70 3.15 22.41 -42.85
N LYS A 71 3.18 23.64 -43.38
CA LYS A 71 3.07 23.91 -44.83
C LYS A 71 4.26 23.38 -45.62
N ILE A 72 5.45 23.31 -45.01
CA ILE A 72 6.68 22.85 -45.66
C ILE A 72 6.62 21.34 -45.93
N PHE A 73 5.90 20.58 -45.09
CA PHE A 73 5.74 19.13 -45.21
C PHE A 73 4.69 18.69 -46.25
N VAL A 74 4.04 19.63 -46.94
CA VAL A 74 3.16 19.31 -48.08
C VAL A 74 3.99 18.90 -49.30
N ALA A 75 5.11 19.57 -49.53
CA ALA A 75 6.06 19.28 -50.60
C ALA A 75 7.48 19.72 -50.18
N PRO A 76 8.12 18.99 -49.25
CA PRO A 76 9.39 19.42 -48.70
C PRO A 76 10.51 19.34 -49.76
N PRO A 77 11.45 20.29 -49.77
CA PRO A 77 12.61 20.23 -50.65
C PRO A 77 13.53 19.08 -50.22
N ARG A 78 14.19 18.42 -51.19
CA ARG A 78 15.08 17.27 -50.92
C ARG A 78 16.18 17.61 -49.91
N ASN A 79 16.78 18.79 -50.02
CA ASN A 79 17.84 19.22 -49.09
C ASN A 79 17.36 19.25 -47.65
N LEU A 80 16.15 19.77 -47.40
CA LEU A 80 15.55 19.79 -46.07
C LEU A 80 15.28 18.38 -45.55
N LEU A 81 14.81 17.47 -46.40
CA LEU A 81 14.60 16.08 -46.01
C LEU A 81 15.91 15.38 -45.62
N VAL A 82 16.98 15.63 -46.37
CA VAL A 82 18.32 15.12 -46.05
C VAL A 82 18.81 15.67 -44.72
N GLU A 83 18.62 16.96 -44.44
CA GLU A 83 18.95 17.56 -43.15
C GLU A 83 18.14 16.94 -42.00
N ILE A 84 16.84 16.71 -42.20
CA ILE A 84 15.97 16.06 -41.21
C ILE A 84 16.43 14.63 -40.95
N TRP A 85 16.67 13.83 -42.00
CA TRP A 85 17.19 12.46 -41.85
C TRP A 85 18.53 12.44 -41.14
N ASN A 86 19.46 13.33 -41.51
CA ASN A 86 20.75 13.42 -40.87
C ASN A 86 20.63 13.71 -39.38
N HIS A 87 19.78 14.68 -39.00
CA HIS A 87 19.55 15.05 -37.60
C HIS A 87 18.93 13.89 -36.79
N LEU A 88 17.94 13.19 -37.35
CA LEU A 88 17.28 12.08 -36.66
C LEU A 88 18.19 10.84 -36.56
N LEU A 89 18.89 10.48 -37.64
CA LEU A 89 19.73 9.29 -37.68
C LEU A 89 21.02 9.44 -36.87
N ARG A 90 21.59 10.65 -36.78
CA ARG A 90 22.68 10.93 -35.82
C ARG A 90 22.26 10.71 -34.38
N ARG A 91 21.02 11.07 -34.05
CA ARG A 91 20.46 10.86 -32.71
C ARG A 91 20.13 9.39 -32.43
N ALA A 92 19.67 8.65 -33.44
CA ALA A 92 19.30 7.25 -33.29
C ALA A 92 20.49 6.29 -33.26
N CYS A 93 21.60 6.63 -33.93
CA CYS A 93 22.75 5.74 -34.07
C CYS A 93 23.97 6.26 -33.31
N ASP A 94 24.63 7.28 -33.86
CA ASP A 94 25.83 7.90 -33.28
C ASP A 94 26.14 9.21 -34.02
N ASP A 95 26.93 10.08 -33.39
CA ASP A 95 27.43 11.33 -33.97
C ASP A 95 28.33 11.12 -35.20
N SER A 96 28.88 9.91 -35.36
CA SER A 96 29.71 9.53 -36.52
C SER A 96 28.91 9.35 -37.81
N VAL A 97 27.59 9.19 -37.74
CA VAL A 97 26.74 9.05 -38.92
C VAL A 97 26.64 10.40 -39.63
N GLN A 98 26.86 10.42 -40.94
CA GLN A 98 26.73 11.62 -41.76
C GLN A 98 25.92 11.29 -43.01
N VAL A 99 24.70 11.82 -43.06
CA VAL A 99 23.82 11.72 -44.22
C VAL A 99 23.89 13.04 -44.98
N THR A 100 24.46 12.98 -46.18
CA THR A 100 24.60 14.11 -47.11
C THR A 100 23.77 13.87 -48.37
N ASN A 101 23.65 14.88 -49.23
CA ASN A 101 22.85 14.77 -50.45
C ASN A 101 23.37 13.69 -51.41
N GLU A 102 24.68 13.42 -51.36
CA GLU A 102 25.41 12.49 -52.21
C GLU A 102 25.19 11.04 -51.77
N ASN A 103 25.19 10.78 -50.45
CA ASN A 103 25.09 9.43 -49.89
C ASN A 103 23.68 9.05 -49.41
N ALA A 104 22.73 10.00 -49.31
CA ALA A 104 21.39 9.76 -48.78
C ALA A 104 20.65 8.62 -49.49
N ASN A 105 20.89 8.42 -50.78
CA ASN A 105 20.23 7.36 -51.55
C ASN A 105 20.66 5.94 -51.11
N GLU A 106 21.80 5.80 -50.46
CA GLU A 106 22.35 4.53 -49.99
C GLU A 106 22.25 4.41 -48.46
N GLU A 107 22.66 5.44 -47.74
CA GLU A 107 22.71 5.43 -46.28
C GLU A 107 21.31 5.42 -45.66
N VAL A 108 20.36 6.21 -46.18
CA VAL A 108 19.00 6.27 -45.58
C VAL A 108 18.31 4.90 -45.66
N PRO A 109 18.19 4.24 -46.83
CA PRO A 109 17.67 2.88 -46.89
C PRO A 109 18.41 1.86 -46.01
N ARG A 110 19.75 1.94 -45.93
CA ARG A 110 20.56 1.02 -45.12
C ARG A 110 20.25 1.18 -43.63
N LEU A 111 20.28 2.41 -43.14
CA LEU A 111 20.07 2.73 -41.73
C LEU A 111 18.65 2.41 -41.27
N PHE A 112 17.62 2.72 -42.08
CA PHE A 112 16.24 2.31 -41.75
C PHE A 112 16.09 0.79 -41.69
N LYS A 113 16.80 0.04 -42.55
CA LYS A 113 16.81 -1.43 -42.50
C LYS A 113 17.53 -1.96 -41.25
N GLU A 114 18.65 -1.38 -40.87
CA GLU A 114 19.41 -1.74 -39.67
C GLU A 114 18.62 -1.44 -38.38
N LEU A 115 17.88 -0.32 -38.36
CA LEU A 115 16.98 0.05 -37.27
C LEU A 115 15.70 -0.83 -37.20
N GLY A 116 15.49 -1.71 -38.18
CA GLY A 116 14.34 -2.63 -38.20
C GLY A 116 13.03 -2.02 -38.68
N TYR A 117 13.09 -0.96 -39.50
CA TYR A 117 11.89 -0.33 -40.06
C TYR A 117 11.08 -1.34 -40.90
N PRO A 118 9.76 -1.51 -40.64
CA PRO A 118 8.96 -2.58 -41.22
C PRO A 118 8.70 -2.45 -42.72
N LEU A 119 8.86 -1.27 -43.32
CA LEU A 119 8.60 -1.02 -44.74
C LEU A 119 9.91 -0.84 -45.52
N THR A 120 9.99 -1.41 -46.72
CA THR A 120 11.20 -1.28 -47.53
C THR A 120 11.27 0.10 -48.20
N ILE A 121 12.34 0.85 -47.91
CA ILE A 121 12.69 2.08 -48.64
C ILE A 121 13.66 1.69 -49.76
N ALA A 122 13.21 1.77 -51.01
CA ALA A 122 14.05 1.45 -52.17
C ALA A 122 14.99 2.63 -52.53
N LYS A 123 16.20 2.32 -53.04
CA LYS A 123 17.15 3.34 -53.53
C LYS A 123 16.54 4.28 -54.58
N SER A 124 15.67 3.76 -55.45
CA SER A 124 14.94 4.55 -56.46
C SER A 124 13.95 5.54 -55.83
N SER A 125 13.36 5.22 -54.68
CA SER A 125 12.43 6.10 -53.95
C SER A 125 13.16 7.36 -53.42
N MET A 126 14.45 7.25 -53.12
CA MET A 126 15.28 8.36 -52.62
C MET A 126 15.71 9.37 -53.70
N GLN A 127 15.53 9.05 -54.98
CA GLN A 127 15.80 10.00 -56.07
C GLN A 127 14.78 11.15 -56.08
N ALA A 128 13.52 10.85 -55.76
CA ALA A 128 12.43 11.82 -55.69
C ALA A 128 11.53 11.55 -54.45
N PRO A 129 12.07 11.76 -53.23
CA PRO A 129 11.39 11.38 -51.99
C PRO A 129 10.17 12.26 -51.68
N ASN A 130 10.11 13.45 -52.28
CA ASN A 130 9.02 14.41 -52.17
C ASN A 130 7.92 14.21 -53.24
N SER A 131 8.05 13.19 -54.10
CA SER A 131 7.01 12.91 -55.10
C SER A 131 5.72 12.42 -54.45
N ALA A 132 4.56 12.75 -55.02
CA ALA A 132 3.25 12.45 -54.43
C ALA A 132 3.03 10.98 -54.04
N HIS A 133 3.66 10.05 -54.79
CA HIS A 133 3.55 8.61 -54.53
C HIS A 133 4.57 8.08 -53.51
N GLN A 134 5.72 8.74 -53.35
CA GLN A 134 6.78 8.30 -52.44
C GLN A 134 6.74 9.05 -51.11
N TRP A 135 6.27 10.30 -51.11
CA TRP A 135 6.22 11.15 -49.92
C TRP A 135 5.50 10.51 -48.74
N PRO A 136 4.34 9.83 -48.91
CA PRO A 136 3.69 9.16 -47.78
C PRO A 136 4.57 8.11 -47.08
N LEU A 137 5.37 7.34 -47.84
CA LEU A 137 6.28 6.35 -47.29
C LEU A 137 7.39 7.02 -46.44
N HIS A 138 7.98 8.09 -46.97
CA HIS A 138 9.04 8.85 -46.28
C HIS A 138 8.53 9.58 -45.05
N LEU A 139 7.32 10.15 -45.14
CA LEU A 139 6.65 10.80 -44.02
C LEU A 139 6.38 9.80 -42.89
N HIS A 140 5.90 8.60 -43.22
CA HIS A 140 5.69 7.55 -42.23
C HIS A 140 7.01 7.08 -41.60
N ALA A 141 8.07 6.89 -42.40
CA ALA A 141 9.39 6.53 -41.91
C ALA A 141 9.95 7.56 -40.91
N LEU A 142 9.79 8.85 -41.23
CA LEU A 142 10.18 9.94 -40.33
C LEU A 142 9.36 9.97 -39.04
N SER A 143 8.04 9.77 -39.12
CA SER A 143 7.18 9.71 -37.93
C SER A 143 7.56 8.54 -37.04
N TRP A 144 7.74 7.36 -37.64
CA TRP A 144 8.16 6.15 -36.93
C TRP A 144 9.49 6.34 -36.21
N LEU A 145 10.47 6.97 -36.86
CA LEU A 145 11.77 7.23 -36.23
C LEU A 145 11.64 8.22 -35.07
N CYS A 146 10.84 9.29 -35.22
CA CYS A 146 10.55 10.21 -34.12
C CYS A 146 9.86 9.50 -32.95
N GLU A 147 8.86 8.67 -33.22
CA GLU A 147 8.14 7.88 -32.19
C GLU A 147 9.09 6.90 -31.48
N LEU A 148 9.98 6.24 -32.22
CA LEU A 148 10.99 5.35 -31.67
C LEU A 148 11.95 6.11 -30.75
N LEU A 149 12.43 7.29 -31.15
CA LEU A 149 13.31 8.14 -30.33
C LEU A 149 12.60 8.69 -29.08
N ILE A 150 11.31 9.01 -29.17
CA ILE A 150 10.50 9.42 -28.02
C ILE A 150 10.36 8.24 -27.05
N TYR A 151 10.00 7.06 -27.56
CA TYR A 151 9.87 5.84 -26.77
C TYR A 151 11.20 5.48 -26.09
N GLU A 152 12.31 5.54 -26.82
CA GLU A 152 13.65 5.38 -26.29
C GLU A 152 13.85 6.33 -25.10
N SER A 153 13.67 7.63 -25.31
CA SER A 153 13.81 8.62 -24.23
C SER A 153 12.93 8.31 -23.03
N GLU A 154 11.67 7.89 -23.22
CA GLU A 154 10.75 7.61 -22.11
C GLU A 154 11.09 6.32 -21.35
N VAL A 155 11.42 5.24 -22.06
CA VAL A 155 11.76 3.95 -21.46
C VAL A 155 13.09 4.02 -20.74
N PHE A 156 14.10 4.59 -21.38
CA PHE A 156 15.42 4.72 -20.78
C PHE A 156 15.43 5.75 -19.64
N SER A 157 14.56 6.77 -19.68
CA SER A 157 14.34 7.65 -18.52
C SER A 157 13.61 6.94 -17.37
N ARG A 158 12.83 5.89 -17.64
CA ARG A 158 12.10 5.13 -16.60
C ARG A 158 12.86 3.91 -16.10
N ASP A 159 13.91 3.49 -16.79
CA ASP A 159 14.77 2.40 -16.36
C ASP A 159 15.65 2.85 -15.18
N PRO A 160 15.46 2.30 -13.96
CA PRO A 160 16.28 2.66 -12.81
C PRO A 160 17.78 2.36 -13.01
N LEU A 161 18.12 1.43 -13.92
CA LEU A 161 19.50 1.10 -14.26
C LEU A 161 20.18 2.21 -15.07
N LEU A 162 19.41 2.99 -15.83
CA LEU A 162 19.92 3.98 -16.79
C LEU A 162 19.58 5.42 -16.40
N ASN A 163 18.58 5.64 -15.54
CA ASN A 163 18.27 6.93 -14.94
C ASN A 163 18.60 6.98 -13.43
N PRO A 164 19.67 7.68 -13.01
CA PRO A 164 20.06 7.81 -11.59
C PRO A 164 19.09 8.60 -10.71
N ALA A 165 18.11 9.30 -11.30
CA ALA A 165 17.12 10.09 -10.56
C ALA A 165 15.94 9.25 -10.00
N ILE A 166 15.79 8.00 -10.43
CA ILE A 166 14.71 7.13 -9.95
C ILE A 166 15.16 6.47 -8.65
N GLU A 167 14.76 7.07 -7.53
CA GLU A 167 14.97 6.51 -6.20
C GLU A 167 14.22 5.19 -6.04
N LYS A 168 14.95 4.08 -5.89
CA LYS A 168 14.39 2.75 -5.56
C LYS A 168 13.84 2.79 -4.12
N LYS A 169 12.54 3.02 -3.98
CA LYS A 169 11.81 2.93 -2.69
C LYS A 169 11.85 1.52 -2.07
N ASP A 170 12.20 0.50 -2.86
CA ASP A 170 12.28 -0.92 -2.45
C ASP A 170 13.69 -1.52 -2.52
N ALA A 171 14.74 -0.69 -2.37
CA ALA A 171 16.14 -1.15 -2.42
C ALA A 171 16.54 -2.13 -1.29
N LEU A 172 15.72 -2.29 -0.24
CA LEU A 172 16.03 -3.20 0.88
C LEU A 172 15.90 -4.69 0.52
N SER A 173 15.20 -5.06 -0.56
CA SER A 173 15.04 -6.46 -0.98
C SER A 173 16.26 -7.02 -1.72
N ALA A 174 17.10 -6.14 -2.29
CA ALA A 174 18.11 -6.52 -3.27
C ALA A 174 19.53 -6.11 -2.87
N GLY A 175 19.89 -6.23 -1.58
CA GLY A 175 21.16 -5.73 -1.02
C GLY A 175 22.43 -6.12 -1.79
N ALA A 176 22.47 -7.30 -2.42
CA ALA A 176 23.61 -7.70 -3.26
C ALA A 176 23.61 -7.04 -4.66
N VAL A 177 22.44 -6.93 -5.29
CA VAL A 177 22.28 -6.33 -6.63
C VAL A 177 22.50 -4.82 -6.59
N VAL A 178 22.09 -4.17 -5.50
CA VAL A 178 22.31 -2.72 -5.29
C VAL A 178 23.80 -2.43 -5.09
N GLY A 179 24.55 -3.31 -4.41
CA GLY A 179 25.99 -3.15 -4.18
C GLY A 179 26.81 -3.20 -5.46
N GLU A 180 26.64 -4.25 -6.27
CA GLU A 180 27.36 -4.41 -7.54
C GLU A 180 26.99 -3.32 -8.56
N GLU A 181 25.72 -2.96 -8.65
CA GLU A 181 25.23 -1.91 -9.55
C GLU A 181 25.76 -0.53 -9.12
N MET A 182 25.79 -0.24 -7.81
CA MET A 182 26.35 0.99 -7.25
C MET A 182 27.85 1.10 -7.52
N ILE A 183 28.61 0.03 -7.27
CA ILE A 183 30.05 -0.01 -7.52
C ILE A 183 30.32 0.22 -9.01
N SER A 184 29.59 -0.47 -9.89
CA SER A 184 29.72 -0.33 -11.35
C SER A 184 29.44 1.10 -11.82
N ARG A 185 28.38 1.74 -11.30
CA ARG A 185 28.00 3.11 -11.65
C ARG A 185 29.04 4.13 -11.15
N MET A 186 29.54 3.95 -9.92
CA MET A 186 30.60 4.80 -9.39
C MET A 186 31.90 4.63 -10.17
N LEU A 187 32.30 3.40 -10.48
CA LEU A 187 33.46 3.13 -11.34
C LEU A 187 33.33 3.84 -12.68
N LEU A 188 32.19 3.73 -13.35
CA LEU A 188 31.98 4.36 -14.66
C LEU A 188 32.05 5.90 -14.59
N HIS A 189 31.57 6.51 -13.51
CA HIS A 189 31.64 7.96 -13.32
C HIS A 189 33.08 8.44 -13.06
N TYR A 190 33.82 7.74 -12.21
CA TYR A 190 35.16 8.16 -11.79
C TYR A 190 36.27 7.72 -12.75
N TYR A 191 36.06 6.69 -13.56
CA TYR A 191 37.07 6.15 -14.48
C TYR A 191 37.62 7.18 -15.50
N PRO A 192 36.78 8.00 -16.18
CA PRO A 192 37.26 9.05 -17.07
C PRO A 192 37.99 10.18 -16.33
N GLN A 193 37.55 10.49 -15.11
CA GLN A 193 38.09 11.57 -14.27
C GLN A 193 39.43 11.16 -13.63
N SER A 194 39.65 9.87 -13.44
CA SER A 194 40.84 9.24 -12.88
C SER A 194 42.01 9.10 -13.89
N GLY A 195 41.88 9.71 -15.08
CA GLY A 195 42.89 9.59 -16.14
C GLY A 195 43.07 8.15 -16.62
N ASN A 196 41.95 7.44 -16.84
CA ASN A 196 41.89 6.01 -17.17
C ASN A 196 42.39 5.10 -16.04
N GLY A 197 42.00 5.39 -14.81
CA GLY A 197 42.25 4.51 -13.66
C GLY A 197 43.65 4.62 -13.04
N ARG A 198 44.34 5.74 -13.22
CA ARG A 198 45.66 5.97 -12.61
C ARG A 198 45.56 6.36 -11.14
N ASP A 199 44.45 6.97 -10.73
CA ASP A 199 44.22 7.36 -9.33
C ASP A 199 42.77 7.10 -8.91
N LEU A 200 42.56 6.01 -8.18
CA LEU A 200 41.26 5.60 -7.65
C LEU A 200 41.05 6.01 -6.20
N THR A 201 41.98 6.77 -5.59
CA THR A 201 41.91 7.10 -4.15
C THR A 201 40.63 7.86 -3.80
N HIS A 202 40.24 8.83 -4.62
CA HIS A 202 39.00 9.60 -4.44
C HIS A 202 37.74 8.70 -4.57
N LEU A 203 37.76 7.74 -5.51
CA LEU A 203 36.69 6.75 -5.65
C LEU A 203 36.60 5.86 -4.41
N GLN A 204 37.75 5.36 -3.92
CA GLN A 204 37.82 4.51 -2.73
C GLN A 204 37.29 5.23 -1.49
N GLN A 205 37.70 6.49 -1.27
CA GLN A 205 37.22 7.31 -0.15
C GLN A 205 35.72 7.59 -0.24
N SER A 206 35.22 7.90 -1.44
CA SER A 206 33.80 8.16 -1.68
C SER A 206 32.95 6.90 -1.47
N LEU A 207 33.43 5.74 -1.94
CA LEU A 207 32.77 4.45 -1.75
C LEU A 207 32.72 4.07 -0.27
N HIS A 208 33.86 4.19 0.41
CA HIS A 208 33.97 3.89 1.84
C HIS A 208 33.02 4.76 2.68
N SER A 209 33.04 6.09 2.46
CA SER A 209 32.16 7.04 3.16
C SER A 209 30.68 6.79 2.90
N ARG A 210 30.32 6.24 1.73
CA ARG A 210 28.93 5.91 1.42
C ARG A 210 28.50 4.60 2.06
N LEU A 211 29.29 3.53 1.90
CA LEU A 211 29.01 2.25 2.55
C LEU A 211 28.93 2.37 4.07
N GLN A 212 29.80 3.20 4.67
CA GLN A 212 29.76 3.45 6.10
C GLN A 212 28.43 4.11 6.53
N ARG A 213 27.95 5.11 5.80
CA ARG A 213 26.64 5.73 6.06
C ARG A 213 25.49 4.73 5.92
N ASP A 214 25.54 3.88 4.89
CA ASP A 214 24.51 2.87 4.66
C ASP A 214 24.50 1.84 5.81
N VAL A 215 25.67 1.43 6.30
CA VAL A 215 25.81 0.57 7.48
C VAL A 215 25.23 1.25 8.73
N GLU A 216 25.60 2.49 9.01
CA GLU A 216 25.09 3.25 10.16
C GLU A 216 23.55 3.39 10.12
N GLN A 217 22.98 3.62 8.92
CA GLN A 217 21.53 3.67 8.73
C GLN A 217 20.87 2.31 8.97
N LEU A 218 21.46 1.22 8.48
CA LEU A 218 20.96 -0.13 8.70
C LEU A 218 21.02 -0.51 10.18
N GLU A 219 22.12 -0.21 10.87
CA GLU A 219 22.27 -0.43 12.31
C GLU A 219 21.22 0.34 13.12
N SER A 220 21.00 1.62 12.80
CA SER A 220 19.96 2.43 13.44
C SER A 220 18.55 1.86 13.21
N SER A 221 18.28 1.37 12.00
CA SER A 221 17.01 0.73 11.64
C SER A 221 16.80 -0.58 12.41
N ILE A 222 17.84 -1.42 12.50
CA ILE A 222 17.83 -2.66 13.31
C ILE A 222 17.55 -2.33 14.77
N ALA A 223 18.30 -1.39 15.36
CA ALA A 223 18.13 -0.99 16.77
C ALA A 223 16.74 -0.40 17.05
N SER A 224 16.12 0.28 16.08
CA SER A 224 14.74 0.75 16.18
C SER A 224 13.73 -0.40 16.18
N ARG A 225 13.89 -1.37 15.27
CA ARG A 225 13.04 -2.56 15.16
C ARG A 225 13.16 -3.46 16.39
N GLU A 226 14.36 -3.65 16.92
CA GLU A 226 14.59 -4.39 18.16
C GLU A 226 13.87 -3.74 19.35
N ARG A 227 13.91 -2.40 19.46
CA ARG A 227 13.13 -1.67 20.48
C ARG A 227 11.63 -1.86 20.32
N GLN A 228 11.12 -1.86 19.09
CA GLN A 228 9.70 -2.12 18.83
C GLN A 228 9.31 -3.56 19.22
N LEU A 229 10.16 -4.54 18.88
CA LEU A 229 9.95 -5.94 19.24
C LEU A 229 9.91 -6.12 20.76
N ALA A 230 10.85 -5.52 21.49
CA ALA A 230 10.90 -5.58 22.94
C ALA A 230 9.63 -4.99 23.60
N ARG A 231 9.15 -3.85 23.09
CA ARG A 231 7.89 -3.23 23.56
C ARG A 231 6.68 -4.12 23.31
N ALA A 232 6.58 -4.68 22.10
CA ALA A 232 5.48 -5.59 21.75
C ALA A 232 5.50 -6.86 22.63
N GLN A 233 6.68 -7.42 22.90
CA GLN A 233 6.84 -8.56 23.80
C GLN A 233 6.44 -8.22 25.25
N GLN A 234 6.78 -7.02 25.74
CA GLN A 234 6.35 -6.58 27.06
C GLN A 234 4.83 -6.43 27.16
N GLU A 235 4.19 -5.86 26.14
CA GLU A 235 2.74 -5.70 26.10
C GLU A 235 2.03 -7.06 26.08
N LEU A 236 2.53 -8.01 25.28
CA LEU A 236 2.01 -9.38 25.27
C LEU A 236 2.12 -10.06 26.64
N ARG A 237 3.25 -9.88 27.34
CA ARG A 237 3.41 -10.43 28.71
C ARG A 237 2.41 -9.82 29.68
N ARG A 238 2.16 -8.51 29.58
CA ARG A 238 1.19 -7.81 30.42
C ARG A 238 -0.22 -8.33 30.17
N ILE A 239 -0.66 -8.37 28.91
CA ILE A 239 -1.98 -8.88 28.53
C ILE A 239 -2.14 -10.33 28.97
N SER A 240 -1.10 -11.16 28.80
CA SER A 240 -1.12 -12.54 29.27
C SER A 240 -1.31 -12.64 30.79
N ALA A 241 -0.65 -11.79 31.59
CA ALA A 241 -0.82 -11.79 33.03
C ALA A 241 -2.23 -11.31 33.46
N GLU A 242 -2.77 -10.30 32.78
CA GLU A 242 -4.15 -9.83 33.01
C GLU A 242 -5.17 -10.92 32.65
N LEU A 243 -4.93 -11.69 31.58
CA LEU A 243 -5.78 -12.81 31.19
C LEU A 243 -5.78 -13.93 32.25
N GLU A 244 -4.60 -14.31 32.76
CA GLU A 244 -4.49 -15.32 33.83
C GLU A 244 -5.17 -14.86 35.13
N ALA A 245 -5.01 -13.58 35.51
CA ALA A 245 -5.69 -13.02 36.67
C ALA A 245 -7.22 -13.04 36.48
N ASN A 246 -7.71 -12.71 35.29
CA ASN A 246 -9.13 -12.78 34.96
C ASN A 246 -9.64 -14.22 34.96
N ALA A 247 -8.85 -15.20 34.52
CA ALA A 247 -9.21 -16.62 34.54
C ALA A 247 -9.38 -17.17 35.97
N ALA A 248 -8.76 -16.54 36.97
CA ALA A 248 -8.92 -16.89 38.39
C ALA A 248 -10.20 -16.32 39.04
N LEU A 249 -10.89 -15.37 38.40
CA LEU A 249 -12.12 -14.76 38.96
C LEU A 249 -13.36 -15.69 38.88
N PRO A 250 -13.65 -16.40 37.78
CA PRO A 250 -14.78 -17.33 37.68
C PRO A 250 -14.88 -18.34 38.83
N PRO A 251 -13.82 -19.09 39.21
CA PRO A 251 -13.92 -20.05 40.31
C PRO A 251 -14.18 -19.38 41.67
N GLU A 252 -13.67 -18.16 41.89
CA GLU A 252 -13.97 -17.41 43.12
C GLU A 252 -15.41 -16.91 43.14
N ILE A 253 -15.94 -16.49 41.98
CA ILE A 253 -17.36 -16.13 41.83
C ILE A 253 -18.23 -17.36 42.13
N ASP A 254 -17.91 -18.53 41.58
CA ASP A 254 -18.64 -19.78 41.84
C ASP A 254 -18.61 -20.17 43.32
N ARG A 255 -17.45 -20.01 43.98
CA ARG A 255 -17.29 -20.24 45.42
C ARG A 255 -18.20 -19.32 46.24
N LEU A 256 -18.18 -18.02 45.95
CA LEU A 256 -19.00 -17.02 46.63
C LEU A 256 -20.50 -17.23 46.39
N CYS A 257 -20.90 -17.61 45.17
CA CYS A 257 -22.28 -17.98 44.86
C CYS A 257 -22.74 -19.17 45.71
N GLY A 258 -21.91 -20.21 45.83
CA GLY A 258 -22.21 -21.36 46.69
C GLY A 258 -22.30 -20.99 48.18
N ASP A 259 -21.46 -20.08 48.66
CA ASP A 259 -21.52 -19.59 50.05
C ASP A 259 -22.78 -18.74 50.29
N LEU A 260 -23.19 -17.91 49.32
CA LEU A 260 -24.44 -17.14 49.39
C LEU A 260 -25.67 -18.04 49.44
N GLU A 261 -25.71 -19.13 48.67
CA GLU A 261 -26.79 -20.11 48.73
C GLU A 261 -26.88 -20.76 50.11
N LYS A 262 -25.76 -21.20 50.68
CA LYS A 262 -25.72 -21.77 52.04
C LYS A 262 -26.20 -20.78 53.09
N LEU A 263 -25.77 -19.53 53.01
CA LEU A 263 -26.23 -18.47 53.94
C LEU A 263 -27.72 -18.21 53.79
N LYS A 264 -28.22 -18.15 52.55
CA LYS A 264 -29.65 -17.97 52.27
C LYS A 264 -30.49 -19.10 52.86
N ASP A 265 -30.03 -20.34 52.71
CA ASP A 265 -30.73 -21.50 53.28
C ASP A 265 -30.63 -21.54 54.81
N GLY A 266 -29.48 -21.17 55.38
CA GLY A 266 -29.32 -20.97 56.82
C GLY A 266 -30.27 -19.90 57.38
N ILE A 267 -30.43 -18.76 56.68
CA ILE A 267 -31.38 -17.70 57.06
C ILE A 267 -32.82 -18.22 57.01
N LYS A 268 -33.21 -18.97 55.96
CA LYS A 268 -34.55 -19.57 55.87
C LYS A 268 -34.79 -20.53 57.04
N GLN A 269 -33.83 -21.40 57.32
CA GLN A 269 -33.92 -22.35 58.42
C GLN A 269 -34.08 -21.63 59.76
N GLN A 270 -33.26 -20.61 60.02
CA GLN A 270 -33.33 -19.81 61.25
C GLN A 270 -34.67 -19.07 61.38
N ARG A 271 -35.22 -18.52 60.28
CA ARG A 271 -36.55 -17.90 60.28
C ARG A 271 -37.64 -18.91 60.66
N SER A 272 -37.63 -20.09 60.04
CA SER A 272 -38.61 -21.14 60.36
C SER A 272 -38.51 -21.60 61.81
N ALA A 273 -37.29 -21.70 62.36
CA ALA A 273 -37.07 -22.03 63.76
C ALA A 273 -37.58 -20.92 64.69
N SER A 274 -37.34 -19.65 64.34
CA SER A 274 -37.82 -18.49 65.09
C SER A 274 -39.36 -18.43 65.11
N GLU A 275 -40.02 -18.64 63.96
CA GLU A 275 -41.48 -18.70 63.87
C GLU A 275 -42.05 -19.85 64.71
N GLN A 276 -41.37 -21.00 64.74
CA GLN A 276 -41.79 -22.13 65.56
C GLN A 276 -41.64 -21.84 67.06
N GLN A 277 -40.53 -21.20 67.47
CA GLN A 277 -40.31 -20.78 68.85
C GLN A 277 -41.33 -19.73 69.30
N GLU A 278 -41.67 -18.77 68.43
CA GLU A 278 -42.67 -17.74 68.72
C GLU A 278 -44.05 -18.37 68.97
N LYS A 279 -44.49 -19.31 68.11
CA LYS A 279 -45.72 -20.09 68.32
C LYS A 279 -45.71 -20.86 69.64
N GLU A 280 -44.57 -21.44 70.02
CA GLU A 280 -44.44 -22.19 71.28
C GLU A 280 -44.49 -21.26 72.50
N ILE A 281 -43.89 -20.07 72.41
CA ILE A 281 -43.99 -19.02 73.43
C ILE A 281 -45.45 -18.59 73.59
N ASP A 282 -46.16 -18.32 72.50
CA ASP A 282 -47.57 -17.91 72.52
C ASP A 282 -48.49 -19.00 73.13
N ALA A 283 -48.24 -20.26 72.79
CA ALA A 283 -48.97 -21.38 73.38
C ALA A 283 -48.72 -21.49 74.89
N LYS A 284 -47.47 -21.35 75.33
CA LYS A 284 -47.11 -21.32 76.76
C LYS A 284 -47.69 -20.10 77.48
N GLN A 285 -47.73 -18.95 76.82
CA GLN A 285 -48.33 -17.70 77.32
C GLN A 285 -49.82 -17.87 77.56
N SER A 286 -50.53 -18.43 76.57
CA SER A 286 -51.97 -18.72 76.64
C SER A 286 -52.30 -19.70 77.75
N ARG A 287 -51.52 -20.79 77.88
CA ARG A 287 -51.66 -21.76 78.97
C ARG A 287 -51.41 -21.12 80.34
N ARG A 288 -50.37 -20.29 80.47
CA ARG A 288 -50.07 -19.55 81.70
C ARG A 288 -51.23 -18.66 82.11
N ASN A 289 -51.81 -17.92 81.15
CA ASN A 289 -52.96 -17.03 81.41
C ASN A 289 -54.20 -17.83 81.84
N ALA A 290 -54.47 -18.97 81.21
CA ALA A 290 -55.58 -19.86 81.59
C ALA A 290 -55.42 -20.38 83.03
N LEU A 291 -54.25 -20.93 83.38
CA LEU A 291 -53.96 -21.37 84.75
C LEU A 291 -54.03 -20.21 85.75
N GLN A 292 -53.57 -19.02 85.39
CA GLN A 292 -53.64 -17.85 86.26
C GLN A 292 -55.09 -17.42 86.51
N SER A 293 -55.98 -17.55 85.52
CA SER A 293 -57.42 -17.34 85.69
C SER A 293 -58.04 -18.39 86.61
N GLU A 294 -57.66 -19.67 86.45
CA GLU A 294 -58.13 -20.76 87.29
C GLU A 294 -57.68 -20.58 88.76
N ILE A 295 -56.42 -20.22 89.00
CA ILE A 295 -55.92 -19.90 90.35
C ILE A 295 -56.70 -18.73 90.96
N ARG A 296 -57.01 -17.69 90.18
CA ARG A 296 -57.84 -16.56 90.66
C ARG A 296 -59.25 -16.99 91.01
N GLN A 297 -59.85 -17.87 90.20
CA GLN A 297 -61.17 -18.42 90.47
C GLN A 297 -61.17 -19.25 91.77
N VAL A 298 -60.24 -20.19 91.90
CA VAL A 298 -60.10 -21.02 93.11
C VAL A 298 -59.81 -20.16 94.34
N ALA A 299 -58.99 -19.11 94.22
CA ALA A 299 -58.74 -18.18 95.32
C ALA A 299 -60.00 -17.40 95.72
N ALA A 300 -60.82 -16.98 94.76
CA ALA A 300 -62.10 -16.32 95.03
C ALA A 300 -63.10 -17.30 95.69
N GLU A 301 -63.20 -18.53 95.21
CA GLU A 301 -64.01 -19.60 95.82
C GLU A 301 -63.55 -19.89 97.26
N THR A 302 -62.24 -19.98 97.49
CA THR A 302 -61.67 -20.17 98.83
C THR A 302 -62.00 -19.00 99.76
N GLN A 303 -61.91 -17.76 99.28
CA GLN A 303 -62.31 -16.58 100.06
C GLN A 303 -63.81 -16.57 100.38
N GLN A 304 -64.67 -16.97 99.43
CA GLN A 304 -66.11 -17.09 99.66
C GLN A 304 -66.43 -18.18 100.69
N LEU A 305 -65.77 -19.34 100.60
CA LEU A 305 -65.91 -20.41 101.59
C LEU A 305 -65.40 -20.00 102.97
N ASP A 306 -64.27 -19.30 103.07
CA ASP A 306 -63.76 -18.76 104.34
C ASP A 306 -64.71 -17.72 104.96
N ALA A 307 -65.35 -16.89 104.13
CA ALA A 307 -66.41 -15.99 104.56
C ALA A 307 -67.64 -16.75 105.08
N GLN A 308 -68.09 -17.80 104.38
CA GLN A 308 -69.20 -18.66 104.83
C GLN A 308 -68.87 -19.41 106.13
N VAL A 309 -67.64 -19.90 106.30
CA VAL A 309 -67.20 -20.55 107.54
C VAL A 309 -67.16 -19.56 108.70
N LYS A 310 -66.76 -18.30 108.48
CA LYS A 310 -66.87 -17.24 109.49
C LYS A 310 -68.32 -16.93 109.87
N GLU A 311 -69.23 -16.92 108.91
CA GLU A 311 -70.66 -16.67 109.13
C GLU A 311 -71.35 -17.85 109.85
N GLN A 312 -71.00 -19.09 109.52
CA GLN A 312 -71.47 -20.30 110.23
C GLN A 312 -70.82 -20.48 111.62
N GLY A 313 -69.57 -20.01 111.80
CA GLY A 313 -68.91 -19.97 113.09
C GLY A 313 -69.60 -19.03 114.08
N GLN A 314 -70.09 -17.88 113.62
CA GLN A 314 -70.86 -16.94 114.44
C GLN A 314 -72.24 -17.48 114.86
N SER A 315 -72.84 -18.36 114.05
CA SER A 315 -74.16 -18.94 114.33
C SER A 315 -74.13 -20.10 115.35
N ARG A 316 -72.99 -20.76 115.55
CA ARG A 316 -72.83 -21.86 116.53
C ARG A 316 -72.29 -21.41 117.90
N SER A 317 -71.73 -20.22 118.01
CA SER A 317 -71.20 -19.66 119.28
C SER A 317 -72.22 -18.79 120.06
N GLY A 318 -73.48 -18.74 119.65
CA GLY A 318 -74.57 -18.01 120.32
C GLY A 318 -75.57 -18.86 121.11
N GLU A 319 -75.41 -20.19 121.16
CA GLU A 319 -76.32 -21.11 121.87
C GLU A 319 -75.82 -21.59 123.25
N ASN A 320 -74.72 -21.03 123.77
CA ASN A 320 -74.27 -21.27 125.14
C ASN A 320 -73.69 -19.99 125.76
N SER A 321 -74.56 -19.06 126.17
CA SER A 321 -74.46 -18.37 127.46
C SER A 321 -75.67 -17.49 127.73
#